data_AF-A0A2N2NJI4-F1
#
_entry.id   AF-A0A2N2NJI4-F1
#
_cell.length_a   1.000
_cell.length_b   1.000
_cell.length_c   1.000
_cell.angle_alpha   90.00
_cell.angle_beta   90.00
_cell.angle_gamma   90.00
#
_symmetry.space_group_name_H-M   'P 1'
#
loop_
_entity.id
_entity.type
_entity.pdbx_description
1 polymer ?
#
loop_
_entity_poly.entity_id
_entity_poly.type
_entity_poly.pdbx_seq_one_letter_code
_entity_poly.pdbx_strand_id
1 'polypeptide(L)'
;MTEQIKIENIIRNTRKYWYVDGLSEIAGGLIIFFAGLTYWFVAQMENTPYKFVLLTLAQPVVIILGSWLARKILPRIKERITYPRTGYLVFRKPVKKRRFQRILYVGLIAAVVGALVTMISSALPERFLPFLSSIFLAMVSIYIGYHTAVRRFYWIGLVMLGFGAFLSYLNLSGSLPYTLLFSGIGIIWVITGIVTLVLYLHKTKPFTEEA
;
A
#
# COMPACT_ATOMS: atom_id res chain seq x y z
N MET A 1 -17.52 26.89 -11.02
CA MET A 1 -16.23 26.35 -10.49
C MET A 1 -16.30 26.00 -9.01
N THR A 2 -16.90 26.85 -8.16
CA THR A 2 -17.01 26.66 -6.70
C THR A 2 -17.79 25.42 -6.26
N GLU A 3 -18.77 24.99 -7.05
CA GLU A 3 -19.63 23.83 -6.73
C GLU A 3 -18.94 22.48 -6.99
N GLN A 4 -18.17 22.37 -8.08
CA GLN A 4 -17.34 21.18 -8.37
C GLN A 4 -16.27 20.97 -7.29
N ILE A 5 -15.64 22.05 -6.82
CA ILE A 5 -14.66 22.01 -5.73
C ILE A 5 -15.31 21.53 -4.42
N LYS A 6 -16.58 21.89 -4.16
CA LYS A 6 -17.33 21.38 -2.99
C LYS A 6 -17.61 19.88 -3.11
N ILE A 7 -18.06 19.40 -4.27
CA ILE A 7 -18.34 17.98 -4.51
C ILE A 7 -17.07 17.13 -4.34
N GLU A 8 -15.94 17.56 -4.92
CA GLU A 8 -14.68 16.82 -4.84
C GLU A 8 -14.14 16.74 -3.41
N ASN A 9 -14.26 17.83 -2.64
CA ASN A 9 -13.92 17.83 -1.22
C ASN A 9 -14.80 16.89 -0.40
N ILE A 10 -16.11 16.83 -0.68
CA ILE A 10 -17.03 15.89 -0.03
C ILE A 10 -16.62 14.45 -0.34
N ILE A 11 -16.38 14.11 -1.62
CA ILE A 11 -15.94 12.77 -2.03
C ILE A 11 -14.64 12.37 -1.32
N ARG A 12 -13.67 13.29 -1.26
CA ARG A 12 -12.38 13.07 -0.60
C ARG A 12 -12.55 12.80 0.90
N ASN A 13 -13.40 13.58 1.58
CA ASN A 13 -13.72 13.38 2.99
C ASN A 13 -14.44 12.05 3.23
N THR A 14 -15.31 11.61 2.32
CA THR A 14 -15.97 10.31 2.42
C THR A 14 -14.97 9.15 2.30
N ARG A 15 -13.97 9.27 1.41
CA ARG A 15 -12.89 8.25 1.29
C ARG A 15 -12.01 8.17 2.53
N LYS A 16 -11.85 9.28 3.24
CA LYS A 16 -11.08 9.37 4.49
C LYS A 16 -11.53 8.30 5.49
N TYR A 17 -12.84 8.07 5.63
CA TYR A 17 -13.41 7.09 6.57
C TYR A 17 -12.83 5.68 6.43
N TRP A 18 -12.44 5.28 5.21
CA TRP A 18 -11.84 3.97 5.00
C TRP A 18 -10.45 3.83 5.65
N TYR A 19 -9.77 4.95 5.88
CA TYR A 19 -8.42 5.01 6.42
C TYR A 19 -8.39 5.51 7.87
N VAL A 20 -9.40 6.25 8.35
CA VAL A 20 -9.39 6.85 9.71
C VAL A 20 -8.99 5.85 10.81
N ASP A 21 -9.42 4.60 10.70
CA ASP A 21 -9.21 3.54 11.70
C ASP A 21 -7.85 2.80 11.61
N GLY A 22 -7.04 3.05 10.58
CA GLY A 22 -5.71 2.42 10.43
C GLY A 22 -5.72 0.95 9.99
N LEU A 23 -6.86 0.25 10.01
CA LEU A 23 -6.93 -1.16 9.58
C LEU A 23 -6.54 -1.37 8.11
N SER A 24 -6.88 -0.41 7.25
CA SER A 24 -6.48 -0.43 5.83
C SER A 24 -4.97 -0.29 5.63
N GLU A 25 -4.30 0.42 6.55
CA GLU A 25 -2.84 0.58 6.54
C GLU A 25 -2.15 -0.69 7.01
N ILE A 26 -2.67 -1.33 8.05
CA ILE A 26 -2.18 -2.64 8.51
C ILE A 26 -2.29 -3.66 7.37
N ALA A 27 -3.45 -3.74 6.71
CA ALA A 27 -3.65 -4.67 5.60
C ALA A 27 -2.69 -4.38 4.44
N GLY A 28 -2.52 -3.12 4.04
CA GLY A 28 -1.57 -2.72 3.00
C GLY A 28 -0.12 -3.03 3.38
N GLY A 29 0.26 -2.72 4.62
CA GLY A 29 1.59 -2.97 5.17
C GLY A 29 1.92 -4.46 5.22
N LEU A 30 0.98 -5.32 5.60
CA LEU A 30 1.15 -6.77 5.57
C LEU A 30 1.40 -7.29 4.14
N ILE A 31 0.65 -6.80 3.15
CA ILE A 31 0.86 -7.19 1.74
C ILE A 31 2.27 -6.81 1.29
N ILE A 32 2.72 -5.59 1.59
CA ILE A 32 4.05 -5.09 1.24
C ILE A 32 5.13 -5.88 2.00
N PHE A 33 4.92 -6.18 3.27
CA PHE A 33 5.83 -6.99 4.08
C PHE A 33 6.03 -8.38 3.50
N PHE A 34 4.94 -9.07 3.16
CA PHE A 34 5.02 -10.39 2.53
C PHE A 34 5.65 -10.33 1.14
N ALA A 35 5.44 -9.24 0.39
CA ALA A 35 6.16 -9.03 -0.87
C ALA A 35 7.67 -8.94 -0.65
N GLY A 36 8.13 -8.22 0.39
CA GLY A 36 9.54 -8.20 0.81
C GLY A 36 10.07 -9.57 1.22
N LEU A 37 9.27 -10.35 1.93
CA LEU A 37 9.63 -11.71 2.36
C LEU A 37 9.85 -12.65 1.17
N THR A 38 9.19 -12.43 0.02
CA THR A 38 9.46 -13.21 -1.19
C THR A 38 10.89 -13.04 -1.68
N TYR A 39 11.46 -11.83 -1.61
CA TYR A 39 12.86 -11.61 -1.98
C TYR A 39 13.83 -12.38 -1.09
N TRP A 40 13.54 -12.42 0.22
CA TRP A 40 14.33 -13.20 1.17
C TRP A 40 14.25 -14.69 0.87
N PHE A 41 13.05 -15.22 0.68
CA PHE A 41 12.83 -16.64 0.38
C PHE A 41 13.55 -17.06 -0.90
N VAL A 42 13.44 -16.25 -1.96
CA VAL A 42 14.10 -16.53 -3.24
C VAL A 42 15.62 -16.40 -3.15
N ALA A 43 16.13 -15.56 -2.24
CA ALA A 43 17.57 -15.44 -1.99
C ALA A 43 18.20 -16.74 -1.47
N GLN A 44 17.43 -17.52 -0.69
CA GLN A 44 17.89 -18.80 -0.13
C GLN A 44 17.85 -19.95 -1.14
N MET A 45 17.26 -19.75 -2.32
CA MET A 45 17.16 -20.79 -3.33
C MET A 45 18.42 -20.85 -4.19
N GLU A 46 18.86 -22.07 -4.47
CA GLU A 46 19.88 -22.36 -5.47
C GLU A 46 19.48 -21.84 -6.85
N ASN A 47 20.47 -21.61 -7.72
CA ASN A 47 20.28 -21.07 -9.07
C ASN A 47 19.63 -22.10 -10.00
N THR A 48 18.35 -22.35 -9.76
CA THR A 48 17.47 -23.20 -10.55
C THR A 48 16.62 -22.34 -11.50
N PRO A 49 16.13 -22.89 -12.62
CA PRO A 49 15.21 -22.17 -13.52
C PRO A 49 13.93 -21.70 -12.80
N TYR A 50 13.51 -22.40 -11.74
CA TYR A 50 12.37 -22.01 -10.90
C TYR A 50 12.60 -20.69 -10.14
N LYS A 51 13.85 -20.31 -9.85
CA LYS A 51 14.21 -19.06 -9.17
C LYS A 51 13.76 -17.84 -9.95
N PHE A 52 14.00 -17.81 -11.26
CA PHE A 52 13.58 -16.70 -12.14
C PHE A 52 12.06 -16.57 -12.23
N VAL A 53 11.37 -17.71 -12.35
CA VAL A 53 9.90 -17.75 -12.35
C VAL A 53 9.35 -17.20 -11.04
N LEU A 54 9.94 -17.59 -9.90
CA LEU A 54 9.52 -17.14 -8.58
C LEU A 54 9.81 -15.65 -8.36
N LEU A 55 10.99 -15.13 -8.74
CA LEU A 55 11.29 -13.70 -8.68
C LEU A 55 10.25 -12.85 -9.43
N THR A 56 9.83 -13.33 -10.60
CA THR A 56 8.94 -12.58 -11.50
C THR A 56 7.49 -12.67 -11.06
N LEU A 57 7.02 -13.86 -10.64
CA LEU A 57 5.60 -14.10 -10.37
C LEU A 57 5.23 -13.99 -8.90
N ALA A 58 6.15 -14.22 -7.94
CA ALA A 58 5.80 -14.23 -6.52
C ALA A 58 5.23 -12.89 -6.06
N GLN A 59 5.82 -11.78 -6.49
CA GLN A 59 5.37 -10.43 -6.08
C GLN A 59 3.97 -10.10 -6.61
N PRO A 60 3.67 -10.20 -7.93
CA PRO A 60 2.30 -10.04 -8.42
C PRO A 60 1.30 -10.96 -7.71
N VAL A 61 1.68 -12.22 -7.48
CA VAL A 61 0.81 -13.20 -6.80
C VAL A 61 0.51 -12.75 -5.37
N VAL A 62 1.51 -12.35 -4.59
CA VAL A 62 1.33 -11.84 -3.21
C VAL A 62 0.46 -10.58 -3.21
N ILE A 63 0.68 -9.65 -4.14
CA ILE A 63 -0.12 -8.41 -4.21
C ILE A 63 -1.57 -8.72 -4.58
N ILE A 64 -1.82 -9.58 -5.58
CA ILE A 64 -3.16 -9.93 -6.05
C ILE A 64 -3.91 -10.73 -4.98
N LEU A 65 -3.31 -11.80 -4.46
CA LEU A 65 -3.91 -12.64 -3.43
C LEU A 65 -4.10 -11.86 -2.12
N GLY A 66 -3.10 -11.09 -1.72
CA GLY A 66 -3.16 -10.24 -0.53
C GLY A 66 -4.26 -9.19 -0.66
N SER A 67 -4.38 -8.53 -1.81
CA SER A 67 -5.45 -7.55 -2.06
C SER A 67 -6.84 -8.20 -2.07
N TRP A 68 -6.98 -9.38 -2.66
CA TRP A 68 -8.22 -10.14 -2.65
C TRP A 68 -8.62 -10.55 -1.22
N LEU A 69 -7.65 -11.02 -0.44
CA LEU A 69 -7.85 -11.44 0.93
C LEU A 69 -8.20 -10.25 1.83
N ALA A 70 -7.47 -9.15 1.72
CA ALA A 70 -7.76 -7.90 2.42
C ALA A 70 -9.17 -7.42 2.10
N ARG A 71 -9.59 -7.49 0.83
CA ARG A 71 -10.96 -7.10 0.44
C ARG A 71 -12.05 -7.97 1.08
N LYS A 72 -11.76 -9.24 1.37
CA LYS A 72 -12.71 -10.18 1.97
C LYS A 72 -12.71 -10.11 3.51
N ILE A 73 -11.54 -9.95 4.12
CA ILE A 73 -11.36 -9.99 5.58
C ILE A 73 -11.58 -8.62 6.21
N LEU A 74 -11.04 -7.56 5.61
CA LEU A 74 -11.04 -6.21 6.20
C LEU A 74 -12.45 -5.70 6.54
N PRO A 75 -13.49 -5.87 5.69
CA PRO A 75 -14.85 -5.47 6.05
C PRO A 75 -15.38 -6.21 7.29
N ARG A 76 -15.09 -7.50 7.42
CA ARG A 76 -15.54 -8.32 8.56
C ARG A 76 -14.86 -7.92 9.87
N ILE A 77 -13.59 -7.53 9.80
CA ILE A 77 -12.86 -6.99 10.95
C ILE A 77 -13.46 -5.63 11.34
N LYS A 78 -13.69 -4.75 10.35
CA LYS A 78 -14.30 -3.44 10.58
C LYS A 78 -15.71 -3.55 11.17
N GLU A 79 -16.51 -4.52 10.74
CA GLU A 79 -17.85 -4.81 11.30
C GLU A 79 -17.81 -5.11 12.80
N ARG A 80 -16.77 -5.80 13.28
CA ARG A 80 -16.64 -6.13 14.71
C ARG A 80 -15.99 -5.02 15.52
N ILE A 81 -14.99 -4.33 14.96
CA ILE A 81 -14.13 -3.41 15.72
C ILE A 81 -14.55 -1.95 15.54
N THR A 82 -14.73 -1.51 14.29
CA THR A 82 -14.81 -0.08 13.94
C THR A 82 -16.25 0.39 13.77
N TYR A 83 -17.09 -0.37 13.05
CA TYR A 83 -18.44 0.04 12.67
C TYR A 83 -19.41 0.28 13.82
N PRO A 84 -19.36 -0.43 14.96
CA PRO A 84 -20.19 -0.11 16.13
C PRO A 84 -19.96 1.30 16.70
N ARG A 85 -18.86 1.97 16.31
CA ARG A 85 -18.45 3.29 16.85
C ARG A 85 -18.70 4.45 15.90
N THR A 86 -18.85 4.19 14.59
CA THR A 86 -19.00 5.25 13.57
C THR A 86 -20.20 5.07 12.64
N GLY A 87 -20.99 4.01 12.83
CA GLY A 87 -22.09 3.67 11.93
C GLY A 87 -21.63 3.03 10.62
N TYR A 88 -22.56 2.36 9.94
CA TYR A 88 -22.32 1.61 8.72
C TYR A 88 -22.67 2.45 7.48
N LEU A 89 -21.68 2.78 6.64
CA LEU A 89 -21.87 3.47 5.37
C LEU A 89 -21.73 2.48 4.21
N VAL A 90 -22.85 2.11 3.57
CA VAL A 90 -22.83 1.30 2.35
C VAL A 90 -22.56 2.18 1.14
N PHE A 91 -21.40 2.01 0.52
CA PHE A 91 -21.11 2.62 -0.77
C PHE A 91 -21.83 1.89 -1.90
N ARG A 92 -22.45 2.65 -2.81
CA ARG A 92 -23.06 2.12 -4.04
C ARG A 92 -21.98 1.43 -4.90
N LYS A 93 -22.19 0.15 -5.25
CA LYS A 93 -21.25 -0.62 -6.06
C LYS A 93 -21.16 -0.01 -7.47
N PRO A 94 -19.95 0.18 -8.04
CA PRO A 94 -19.80 0.71 -9.40
C PRO A 94 -20.38 -0.26 -10.44
N VAL A 95 -20.97 0.28 -11.50
CA VAL A 95 -21.62 -0.47 -12.59
C VAL A 95 -20.60 -1.38 -13.30
N LYS A 96 -20.91 -2.68 -13.44
CA LYS A 96 -20.00 -3.71 -14.01
C LYS A 96 -19.48 -3.36 -15.41
N LYS A 97 -20.21 -2.58 -16.20
CA LYS A 97 -19.92 -2.25 -17.61
C LYS A 97 -18.59 -1.54 -17.85
N ARG A 98 -18.01 -0.87 -16.84
CA ARG A 98 -16.69 -0.17 -16.94
C ARG A 98 -15.51 -0.97 -16.38
N ARG A 99 -15.73 -2.20 -15.92
CA ARG A 99 -14.69 -2.99 -15.24
C ARG A 99 -13.56 -3.39 -16.19
N PHE A 100 -13.88 -3.83 -17.40
CA PHE A 100 -12.87 -4.26 -18.38
C PHE A 100 -12.02 -3.08 -18.86
N GLN A 101 -12.63 -1.95 -19.21
CA GLN A 101 -11.91 -0.72 -19.55
C GLN A 101 -10.96 -0.28 -18.44
N ARG A 102 -11.40 -0.36 -17.17
CA ARG A 102 -10.53 -0.03 -16.03
C ARG A 102 -9.35 -0.99 -15.89
N ILE A 103 -9.57 -2.30 -16.10
CA ILE A 103 -8.49 -3.29 -16.09
C ILE A 103 -7.49 -3.00 -17.21
N LEU A 104 -7.97 -2.68 -18.42
CA LEU A 104 -7.13 -2.34 -19.55
C LEU A 104 -6.28 -1.08 -19.27
N TYR A 105 -6.89 0.00 -18.78
CA TYR A 105 -6.16 1.23 -18.44
C TYR A 105 -5.13 1.00 -17.33
N VAL A 106 -5.50 0.26 -16.27
CA VAL A 106 -4.56 -0.05 -15.18
C VAL A 106 -3.41 -0.93 -15.70
N GLY A 107 -3.70 -1.91 -16.57
CA GLY A 107 -2.70 -2.76 -17.19
C GLY A 107 -1.74 -1.97 -18.08
N LEU A 108 -2.25 -1.06 -18.91
CA LEU A 108 -1.45 -0.18 -19.77
C LEU A 108 -0.54 0.73 -18.92
N ILE A 109 -1.09 1.37 -17.88
CA ILE A 109 -0.31 2.22 -16.97
C ILE A 109 0.78 1.40 -16.28
N ALA A 110 0.45 0.20 -15.77
CA ALA A 110 1.42 -0.67 -15.13
C ALA A 110 2.53 -1.10 -16.09
N ALA A 111 2.21 -1.40 -17.36
CA ALA A 111 3.18 -1.76 -18.38
C ALA A 111 4.13 -0.59 -18.71
N VAL A 112 3.59 0.63 -18.89
CA VAL A 112 4.40 1.83 -19.15
C VAL A 112 5.30 2.16 -17.97
N VAL A 113 4.76 2.13 -16.75
CA VAL A 113 5.55 2.35 -15.54
C VAL A 113 6.64 1.28 -15.39
N GLY A 114 6.32 0.00 -15.62
CA GLY A 114 7.28 -1.09 -15.57
C GLY A 114 8.40 -0.97 -16.61
N ALA A 115 8.07 -0.54 -17.83
CA ALA A 115 9.05 -0.27 -18.88
C ALA A 115 9.98 0.88 -18.50
N LEU A 116 9.43 1.99 -18.00
CA LEU A 116 10.20 3.15 -17.55
C LEU A 116 11.12 2.80 -16.38
N VAL A 117 10.61 2.08 -15.37
CA VAL A 117 11.40 1.65 -14.23
C VAL A 117 12.54 0.73 -14.68
N THR A 118 12.28 -0.23 -15.56
CA THR A 118 13.32 -1.12 -16.10
C THR A 118 14.39 -0.34 -16.87
N MET A 119 13.97 0.61 -17.72
CA MET A 119 14.87 1.44 -18.53
C MET A 119 15.74 2.38 -17.68
N ILE A 120 15.18 2.97 -16.62
CA ILE A 120 15.93 3.82 -15.69
C ILE A 120 16.86 2.96 -14.82
N SER A 121 16.39 1.79 -14.38
CA SER A 121 17.16 0.89 -13.52
C SER A 121 18.38 0.32 -14.23
N SER A 122 18.31 0.05 -15.54
CA SER A 122 19.47 -0.43 -16.31
C SER A 122 20.56 0.62 -16.51
N ALA A 123 20.23 1.91 -16.38
CA ALA A 123 21.18 3.01 -16.50
C ALA A 123 21.79 3.43 -15.14
N LEU A 124 21.26 2.93 -14.02
CA LEU A 124 21.69 3.30 -12.68
C LEU A 124 22.52 2.19 -12.01
N PRO A 125 23.56 2.54 -11.24
CA PRO A 125 24.23 1.58 -10.37
C PRO A 125 23.26 0.91 -9.40
N GLU A 126 23.44 -0.40 -9.15
CA GLU A 126 22.54 -1.20 -8.30
C GLU A 126 22.27 -0.57 -6.92
N ARG A 127 23.26 0.13 -6.37
CA ARG A 127 23.16 0.84 -5.09
C ARG A 127 22.03 1.88 -5.04
N PHE A 128 21.64 2.47 -6.17
CA PHE A 128 20.59 3.49 -6.21
C PHE A 128 19.19 2.91 -6.44
N LEU A 129 19.08 1.62 -6.75
CA LEU A 129 17.79 0.97 -7.01
C LEU A 129 16.83 0.98 -5.80
N PRO A 130 17.28 0.80 -4.54
CA PRO A 130 16.41 0.94 -3.37
C PRO A 130 15.88 2.37 -3.20
N PHE A 131 16.70 3.37 -3.52
CA PHE A 131 16.28 4.78 -3.46
C PHE A 131 15.29 5.13 -4.58
N LEU A 132 15.53 4.66 -5.81
CA LEU A 132 14.58 4.81 -6.90
C LEU A 132 13.22 4.16 -6.55
N SER A 133 13.26 2.97 -5.97
CA SER A 133 12.08 2.25 -5.53
C SER A 133 11.35 2.99 -4.40
N SER A 134 12.08 3.60 -3.46
CA SER A 134 11.47 4.38 -2.38
C SER A 134 10.84 5.69 -2.88
N ILE A 135 11.41 6.32 -3.91
CA ILE A 135 10.77 7.47 -4.59
C ILE A 135 9.42 7.05 -5.17
N PHE A 136 9.36 5.92 -5.87
CA PHE A 136 8.11 5.41 -6.42
C PHE A 136 7.08 5.13 -5.32
N LEU A 137 7.48 4.44 -4.25
CA LEU A 137 6.60 4.14 -3.12
C LEU A 137 6.15 5.41 -2.38
N ALA A 138 7.02 6.40 -2.24
CA ALA A 138 6.68 7.69 -1.65
C ALA A 138 5.65 8.45 -2.50
N MET A 139 5.81 8.47 -3.83
CA MET A 139 4.81 9.04 -4.74
C MET A 139 3.45 8.35 -4.58
N VAL A 140 3.42 7.02 -4.50
CA VAL A 140 2.19 6.26 -4.26
C VAL A 140 1.56 6.61 -2.90
N SER A 141 2.36 6.70 -1.84
CA SER A 141 1.87 7.10 -0.51
C SER A 141 1.29 8.52 -0.52
N ILE A 142 2.01 9.48 -1.10
CA ILE A 142 1.56 10.87 -1.25
C ILE A 142 0.26 10.94 -2.06
N TYR A 143 0.16 10.19 -3.16
CA TYR A 143 -1.04 10.07 -3.97
C TYR A 143 -2.24 9.54 -3.17
N ILE A 144 -2.03 8.50 -2.34
CA ILE A 144 -3.06 7.99 -1.43
C ILE A 144 -3.46 9.07 -0.42
N GLY A 145 -2.50 9.78 0.17
CA GLY A 145 -2.75 10.89 1.11
C GLY A 145 -3.58 12.02 0.49
N TYR A 146 -3.28 12.37 -0.76
CA TYR A 146 -4.02 13.37 -1.53
C TYR A 146 -5.46 12.92 -1.80
N HIS A 147 -5.66 11.68 -2.24
CA HIS A 147 -7.00 11.18 -2.58
C HIS A 147 -7.88 10.80 -1.38
N THR A 148 -7.30 10.63 -0.20
CA THR A 148 -8.01 10.23 1.02
C THR A 148 -8.11 11.35 2.06
N ALA A 149 -7.46 12.51 1.83
CA ALA A 149 -7.34 13.61 2.79
C ALA A 149 -6.76 13.19 4.16
N VAL A 150 -5.90 12.16 4.16
CA VAL A 150 -5.21 11.71 5.37
C VAL A 150 -3.76 12.22 5.34
N ARG A 151 -3.47 13.19 6.20
CA ARG A 151 -2.16 13.87 6.23
C ARG A 151 -0.97 12.95 6.56
N ARG A 152 -1.18 11.87 7.30
CA ARG A 152 -0.07 10.99 7.73
C ARG A 152 0.62 10.27 6.58
N PHE A 153 -0.05 10.06 5.45
CA PHE A 153 0.58 9.44 4.27
C PHE A 153 1.68 10.29 3.63
N TYR A 154 1.68 11.61 3.83
CA TYR A 154 2.79 12.47 3.40
C TYR A 154 4.03 12.20 4.25
N TRP A 155 3.86 12.08 5.57
CA TRP A 155 4.94 11.73 6.50
C TRP A 155 5.47 10.33 6.24
N ILE A 156 4.59 9.35 6.01
CA ILE A 156 4.98 8.00 5.62
C ILE A 156 5.82 8.02 4.34
N GLY A 157 5.41 8.80 3.33
CA GLY A 157 6.18 8.98 2.09
C GLY A 157 7.57 9.56 2.35
N LEU A 158 7.69 10.56 3.23
CA LEU A 158 8.98 11.13 3.61
C LEU A 158 9.88 10.10 4.32
N VAL A 159 9.31 9.31 5.23
CA VAL A 159 10.04 8.24 5.93
C VAL A 159 10.50 7.16 4.95
N MET A 160 9.68 6.79 3.96
CA MET A 160 10.07 5.85 2.90
C MET A 160 11.26 6.36 2.09
N LEU A 161 11.25 7.65 1.69
CA LEU A 161 12.35 8.27 0.98
C LEU A 161 13.65 8.17 1.78
N GLY A 162 13.61 8.59 3.05
CA GLY A 162 14.76 8.53 3.95
C GLY A 162 15.26 7.10 4.14
N PHE A 163 14.36 6.13 4.28
CA PHE A 163 14.73 4.72 4.43
C PHE A 163 15.39 4.14 3.17
N GLY A 164 14.87 4.45 1.97
CA GLY A 164 15.51 4.02 0.72
C GLY A 164 16.86 4.70 0.47
N ALA A 165 17.00 5.98 0.84
CA ALA A 165 18.28 6.69 0.78
C ALA A 165 19.30 6.07 1.74
N PHE A 166 18.87 5.72 2.95
CA PHE A 166 19.70 5.01 3.93
C PHE A 166 20.15 3.65 3.42
N LEU A 167 19.26 2.83 2.85
CA LEU A 167 19.64 1.54 2.24
C LEU A 167 20.59 1.70 1.05
N SER A 168 20.40 2.75 0.26
CA SER A 168 21.30 3.09 -0.87
C SER A 168 22.70 3.45 -0.39
N TYR A 169 22.79 4.20 0.72
CA TYR A 169 24.06 4.56 1.35
C TYR A 169 24.83 3.34 1.88
N LEU A 170 24.13 2.33 2.40
CA LEU A 170 24.75 1.08 2.88
C LEU A 170 25.37 0.22 1.77
N ASN A 171 25.07 0.51 0.49
CA ASN A 171 25.64 -0.16 -0.69
C ASN A 171 25.54 -1.70 -0.63
N LEU A 172 24.41 -2.19 -0.13
CA LEU A 172 24.11 -3.63 -0.05
C LEU A 172 23.92 -4.20 -1.46
N SER A 173 24.39 -5.43 -1.69
CA SER A 173 24.29 -6.13 -2.98
C SER A 173 23.25 -7.26 -2.96
N GLY A 174 22.83 -7.69 -4.16
CA GLY A 174 21.90 -8.80 -4.33
C GLY A 174 20.46 -8.46 -3.94
N SER A 175 19.76 -9.42 -3.32
CA SER A 175 18.33 -9.30 -2.97
C SER A 175 18.07 -8.68 -1.59
N LEU A 176 19.11 -8.50 -0.77
CA LEU A 176 19.01 -7.96 0.57
C LEU A 176 18.44 -6.52 0.62
N PRO A 177 18.85 -5.58 -0.26
CA PRO A 177 18.29 -4.23 -0.26
C PRO A 177 16.77 -4.21 -0.47
N TYR A 178 16.26 -5.03 -1.40
CA TYR A 178 14.82 -5.13 -1.69
C TYR A 178 14.06 -5.80 -0.55
N THR A 179 14.63 -6.84 0.03
CA THR A 179 14.08 -7.50 1.23
C THR A 179 13.89 -6.49 2.35
N LEU A 180 14.94 -5.72 2.68
CA LEU A 180 14.91 -4.72 3.74
C LEU A 180 13.96 -3.57 3.40
N LEU A 181 13.98 -3.11 2.15
CA LEU A 181 13.12 -2.02 1.69
C LEU A 181 11.64 -2.38 1.84
N PHE A 182 11.19 -3.47 1.20
CA PHE A 182 9.77 -3.84 1.20
C PHE A 182 9.32 -4.34 2.58
N SER A 183 10.09 -5.18 3.25
CA SER A 183 9.73 -5.63 4.60
C SER A 183 9.72 -4.48 5.61
N GLY A 184 10.73 -3.60 5.56
CA GLY A 184 10.81 -2.42 6.42
C GLY A 184 9.66 -1.45 6.19
N ILE A 185 9.33 -1.15 4.92
CA ILE A 185 8.18 -0.30 4.58
C ILE A 185 6.86 -0.95 5.03
N GLY A 186 6.70 -2.26 4.85
CA GLY A 186 5.54 -3.00 5.33
C GLY A 186 5.37 -2.89 6.84
N ILE A 187 6.47 -3.04 7.60
CA ILE A 187 6.49 -2.86 9.05
C ILE A 187 6.13 -1.42 9.44
N ILE A 188 6.70 -0.41 8.77
CA ILE A 188 6.36 1.00 9.01
C ILE A 188 4.85 1.21 8.87
N TRP A 189 4.24 0.71 7.80
CA TRP A 189 2.79 0.80 7.57
C TRP A 189 1.96 0.08 8.63
N VAL A 190 2.40 -1.11 9.05
CA VAL A 190 1.75 -1.87 10.11
C VAL A 190 1.81 -1.11 11.43
N ILE A 191 2.98 -0.59 11.82
CA ILE A 191 3.15 0.20 13.04
C ILE A 191 2.28 1.44 13.01
N THR A 192 2.30 2.22 11.92
CA THR A 192 1.48 3.43 11.81
C THR A 192 -0.02 3.12 11.84
N GLY A 193 -0.41 2.00 11.21
CA GLY A 193 -1.78 1.52 11.22
C GLY A 193 -2.24 1.05 12.60
N ILE A 194 -1.39 0.33 13.34
CA ILE A 194 -1.66 -0.11 14.72
C ILE A 194 -1.78 1.09 15.65
N VAL A 195 -0.83 2.03 15.61
CA VAL A 195 -0.88 3.26 16.42
C VAL A 195 -2.16 4.04 16.13
N THR A 196 -2.52 4.16 14.85
CA THR A 196 -3.78 4.80 14.45
C THR A 196 -4.99 4.07 15.01
N LEU A 197 -5.04 2.74 14.89
CA LEU A 197 -6.15 1.92 15.38
C LEU A 197 -6.30 2.05 16.89
N VAL A 198 -5.20 1.96 17.63
CA VAL A 198 -5.19 2.12 19.09
C VAL A 198 -5.71 3.50 19.46
N LEU A 199 -5.17 4.58 18.88
CA LEU A 199 -5.63 5.95 19.14
C LEU A 199 -7.11 6.15 18.78
N TYR A 200 -7.55 5.54 17.68
CA TYR A 200 -8.94 5.57 17.24
C TYR A 200 -9.85 4.89 18.27
N LEU A 201 -9.48 3.71 18.76
CA LEU A 201 -10.25 2.95 19.74
C LEU A 201 -10.29 3.63 21.11
N HIS A 202 -9.25 4.40 21.47
CA HIS A 202 -9.25 5.18 22.70
C HIS A 202 -10.12 6.45 22.60
N LYS A 203 -10.17 7.08 21.42
CA LYS A 203 -10.91 8.32 21.20
C LYS A 203 -12.40 8.12 20.92
N THR A 204 -12.80 6.94 20.45
CA THR A 204 -14.19 6.66 20.05
C THR A 204 -14.83 5.68 21.02
N LYS A 205 -15.98 6.06 21.59
CA LYS A 205 -16.81 5.15 22.38
C LYS A 205 -17.82 4.45 21.47
N PRO A 206 -18.15 3.16 21.71
CA PRO A 206 -19.26 2.51 21.02
C PRO A 206 -20.57 3.22 21.36
N PHE A 207 -21.48 3.30 20.39
CA PHE A 207 -22.84 3.75 20.67
C PHE A 207 -23.48 2.71 21.60
N THR A 208 -23.79 3.11 22.83
CA THR A 208 -24.72 2.39 23.69
C THR A 208 -26.12 2.76 23.22
N GLU A 209 -26.86 1.80 22.67
CA GLU A 209 -28.32 1.94 22.54
C GLU A 209 -28.86 2.11 23.96
N GLU A 210 -29.40 3.29 24.27
CA GLU A 210 -30.21 3.48 25.48
C GLU A 210 -31.43 2.57 25.35
N ALA A 211 -31.52 1.58 26.24
CA ALA A 211 -32.59 0.60 26.33
C ALA A 211 -33.84 1.18 27.01
#